data_AF-A0A173Z886-F1
#
_entry.id   AF-A0A173Z886-F1
#
_cell.length_a   1.000
_cell.length_b   1.000
_cell.length_c   1.000
_cell.angle_alpha   90.00
_cell.angle_beta   90.00
_cell.angle_gamma   90.00
#
_symmetry.space_group_name_H-M   'P 1'
#
loop_
_entity.id
_entity.type
_entity.pdbx_description
1 polymer ?
#
loop_
_entity_poly.entity_id
_entity_poly.type
_entity_poly.pdbx_seq_one_letter_code
_entity_poly.pdbx_strand_id
1 'polypeptide(L)'
;MKKEDRNRNWIARIALGLSVIAIALSLYSIHNSNSASLQKTLEVCISIMGIGITVILGIQIYTILTIDRRVQEKIENERKLYKDDNSQLKEDLKCFARTMQRFTTGNIYIANEEYNEAFCVFCLAAIDANKLGERELVSISLQQAVDILQKTNCINKSEIVMKHMDELKTGMIGISDEKAITVYNALLNLPSYE
;
A
#
# COMPACT_ATOMS: atom_id res chain seq x y z
N MET A 1 26.84 -0.64 1.09
CA MET A 1 26.29 0.53 1.83
C MET A 1 26.88 0.68 3.25
N LYS A 2 28.20 0.55 3.48
CA LYS A 2 28.80 0.57 4.84
C LYS A 2 30.02 1.49 5.02
N LYS A 3 30.45 2.20 3.97
CA LYS A 3 31.69 3.00 4.00
C LYS A 3 31.47 4.46 4.44
N GLU A 4 30.25 4.99 4.32
CA GLU A 4 29.96 6.42 4.53
C GLU A 4 29.88 6.80 6.02
N ASP A 5 29.24 5.97 6.87
CA ASP A 5 29.15 6.20 8.31
C ASP A 5 30.50 6.18 9.02
N ARG A 6 31.41 5.30 8.59
CA ARG A 6 32.74 5.16 9.21
C ARG A 6 33.59 6.42 8.98
N ASN A 7 33.44 7.06 7.83
CA ASN A 7 34.19 8.28 7.48
C ASN A 7 33.67 9.50 8.25
N ARG A 8 32.34 9.63 8.39
CA ARG A 8 31.71 10.73 9.14
C ARG A 8 32.11 10.74 10.63
N ASN A 9 32.17 9.56 11.25
CA ASN A 9 32.56 9.42 12.65
C ASN A 9 34.06 9.72 12.89
N TRP A 10 34.91 9.46 11.89
CA TRP A 10 36.34 9.78 11.97
C TRP A 10 36.60 11.29 11.87
N ILE A 11 35.88 11.98 10.98
CA ILE A 11 35.97 13.44 10.82
C ILE A 11 35.51 14.16 12.11
N ALA A 12 34.43 13.69 12.75
CA ALA A 12 33.95 14.25 14.01
C ALA A 12 34.98 14.12 15.15
N ARG A 13 35.67 12.97 15.23
CA ARG A 13 36.75 12.73 16.21
C ARG A 13 37.97 13.61 15.97
N ILE A 14 38.35 13.82 14.71
CA ILE A 14 39.45 14.74 14.33
C ILE A 14 39.10 16.18 14.69
N ALA A 15 37.88 16.62 14.41
CA ALA A 15 37.42 17.97 14.75
C ALA A 15 37.43 18.22 16.27
N LEU A 16 36.97 17.24 17.06
CA LEU A 16 37.00 17.30 18.52
C LEU A 16 38.44 17.36 19.06
N GLY A 17 39.34 16.54 18.51
CA GLY A 17 40.76 16.56 18.87
C GLY A 17 41.44 17.90 18.55
N LEU A 18 41.20 18.45 17.37
CA LEU A 18 41.74 19.75 16.95
C LEU A 18 41.20 20.92 17.79
N SER A 19 39.92 20.88 18.18
CA SER A 19 39.32 21.89 19.08
C SER A 19 40.00 21.93 20.45
N VAL A 20 40.27 20.76 21.05
CA VAL A 20 40.94 20.68 22.37
C VAL A 20 42.38 21.19 22.28
N ILE A 21 43.10 20.83 21.22
CA ILE A 21 44.48 21.29 20.98
C ILE A 21 44.51 22.82 20.78
N ALA A 22 43.55 23.38 20.05
CA ALA A 22 43.45 24.82 19.84
C ALA A 22 43.21 25.59 21.16
N ILE A 23 42.35 25.07 22.03
CA ILE A 23 42.07 25.66 23.36
C ILE A 23 43.30 25.56 24.27
N ALA A 24 44.02 24.44 24.24
CA ALA A 24 45.26 24.28 25.03
C ALA A 24 46.36 25.25 24.56
N LEU A 25 46.53 25.42 23.24
CA LEU A 25 47.50 26.35 22.66
C LEU A 25 47.15 27.81 22.94
N SER A 26 45.86 28.18 22.92
CA SER A 26 45.44 29.55 23.24
C SER A 26 45.67 29.91 24.71
N LEU A 27 45.35 28.99 25.64
CA LEU A 27 45.62 29.17 27.07
C LEU A 27 47.12 29.23 27.38
N TYR A 28 47.93 28.39 26.71
CA TYR A 28 49.39 28.40 26.86
C TYR A 28 50.00 29.72 26.35
N SER A 29 49.49 30.27 25.24
CA SER A 29 49.95 31.55 24.70
C SER A 29 49.59 32.74 25.59
N ILE A 30 48.41 32.74 26.23
CA ILE A 30 47.99 33.81 27.16
C ILE A 30 48.88 33.81 28.40
N HIS A 31 49.33 32.64 28.85
CA HIS A 31 50.19 32.52 30.04
C HIS A 31 51.66 32.92 29.79
N ASN A 32 52.16 32.82 28.55
CA ASN A 32 53.58 33.01 28.22
C ASN A 32 53.87 34.24 27.33
N SER A 33 53.06 35.29 27.44
CA SER A 33 53.08 36.47 26.58
C SER A 33 54.30 37.38 26.81
N ASN A 34 55.47 37.00 26.27
CA ASN A 34 56.66 37.86 26.29
C ASN A 34 57.47 37.90 24.97
N SER A 35 56.92 37.44 23.84
CA SER A 35 57.59 37.58 22.53
C SER A 35 56.65 37.96 21.39
N ALA A 36 57.00 39.03 20.66
CA ALA A 36 56.25 39.54 19.51
C ALA A 36 56.12 38.53 18.34
N SER A 37 57.00 37.53 18.29
CA SER A 37 56.95 36.42 17.33
C SER A 37 55.83 35.42 17.62
N LEU A 38 55.51 35.18 18.90
CA LEU A 38 54.40 34.29 19.29
C LEU A 38 53.06 34.91 18.92
N GLN A 39 52.89 36.22 19.08
CA GLN A 39 51.64 36.91 18.77
C GLN A 39 51.28 36.86 17.28
N LYS A 40 52.25 37.13 16.39
CA LYS A 40 52.07 36.99 14.93
C LYS A 40 51.78 35.55 14.50
N THR A 41 52.43 34.58 15.15
CA THR A 41 52.18 33.15 14.87
C THR A 41 50.77 32.75 15.31
N LEU A 42 50.28 33.28 16.43
CA LEU A 42 48.93 33.04 16.91
C LEU A 42 47.87 33.61 15.97
N GLU A 43 48.06 34.82 15.45
CA GLU A 43 47.14 35.46 14.50
C GLU A 43 46.99 34.63 13.21
N VAL A 44 48.10 34.09 12.70
CA VAL A 44 48.09 33.20 11.53
C VAL A 44 47.36 31.89 11.84
N CYS A 45 47.58 31.30 13.01
CA CYS A 45 46.86 30.10 13.44
C CYS A 45 45.35 30.34 13.58
N ILE A 46 44.95 31.47 14.16
CA ILE A 46 43.53 31.84 14.31
C ILE A 46 42.87 32.03 12.94
N SER A 47 43.56 32.66 12.00
CA SER A 47 43.06 32.83 10.62
C SER A 47 42.85 31.48 9.91
N ILE A 48 43.83 30.58 9.99
CA ILE A 48 43.76 29.24 9.38
C ILE A 48 42.65 28.40 10.04
N MET A 49 42.52 28.46 11.36
CA MET A 49 41.44 27.78 12.08
C MET A 49 40.06 28.34 11.72
N GLY A 50 39.92 29.66 11.55
CA GLY A 50 38.69 30.31 11.12
C GLY A 50 38.21 29.77 9.76
N ILE A 51 39.11 29.73 8.78
CA ILE A 51 38.82 29.17 7.45
C ILE A 51 38.44 27.69 7.55
N GLY A 52 39.17 26.92 8.36
CA GLY A 52 38.90 25.49 8.60
C GLY A 52 37.51 25.24 9.18
N ILE A 53 37.11 26.03 10.19
CA ILE A 53 35.78 25.92 10.82
C ILE A 53 34.68 26.28 9.83
N THR A 54 34.84 27.35 9.05
CA THR A 54 33.85 27.76 8.05
C THR A 54 33.64 26.68 6.98
N VAL A 55 34.70 26.03 6.51
CA VAL A 55 34.61 24.94 5.54
C VAL A 55 33.89 23.72 6.14
N ILE A 56 34.21 23.35 7.38
CA ILE A 56 33.56 22.22 8.07
C ILE A 56 32.06 22.49 8.27
N LEU A 57 31.69 23.69 8.72
CA LEU A 57 30.29 24.09 8.89
C LEU A 57 29.55 24.08 7.55
N GLY A 58 30.17 24.57 6.48
CA GLY A 58 29.59 24.53 5.13
C GLY A 58 29.29 23.10 4.67
N ILE A 59 30.22 22.16 4.88
CA ILE A 59 30.02 20.73 4.55
C ILE A 59 28.89 20.12 5.41
N GLN A 60 28.83 20.45 6.70
CA GLN A 60 27.77 19.96 7.59
C GLN A 60 26.39 20.47 7.17
N ILE A 61 26.26 21.77 6.89
CA ILE A 61 25.00 22.38 6.41
C ILE A 61 24.56 21.75 5.09
N TYR A 62 25.48 21.60 4.13
CA TYR A 62 25.20 20.98 2.83
C TYR A 62 24.69 19.53 2.99
N THR A 63 25.34 18.76 3.87
CA THR A 63 24.96 17.37 4.13
C THR A 63 23.59 17.28 4.80
N ILE A 64 23.31 18.15 5.78
CA ILE A 64 22.01 18.21 6.46
C ILE A 64 20.89 18.56 5.48
N LEU A 65 21.06 19.60 4.66
CA LEU A 65 20.08 20.00 3.63
C LEU A 65 19.80 18.87 2.63
N THR A 66 20.84 18.15 2.22
CA THR A 66 20.70 17.03 1.27
C THR A 66 19.97 15.84 1.89
N ILE A 67 20.25 15.53 3.16
CA ILE A 67 19.55 14.48 3.91
C ILE A 67 18.09 14.86 4.10
N ASP A 68 17.80 16.08 4.55
CA ASP A 68 16.45 16.57 4.78
C ASP A 68 15.61 16.48 3.49
N ARG A 69 16.18 16.92 2.36
CA ARG A 69 15.52 16.80 1.04
C ARG A 69 15.22 15.35 0.67
N ARG A 70 16.19 14.44 0.81
CA ARG A 70 16.00 13.00 0.49
C ARG A 70 14.97 12.35 1.42
N VAL A 71 14.94 12.73 2.69
CA VAL A 71 13.97 12.22 3.67
C VAL A 71 12.57 12.70 3.32
N GLN A 72 12.39 13.98 3.01
CA GLN A 72 11.10 14.53 2.59
C GLN A 72 10.58 13.88 1.30
N GLU A 73 11.43 13.77 0.26
CA GLU A 73 11.09 13.09 -1.00
C GLU A 73 10.63 11.64 -0.75
N LYS A 74 11.35 10.90 0.13
CA LYS A 74 11.00 9.52 0.46
C LYS A 74 9.68 9.42 1.23
N ILE A 75 9.48 10.27 2.24
CA ILE A 75 8.23 10.32 3.01
C ILE A 75 7.05 10.66 2.10
N GLU A 76 7.19 11.59 1.17
CA GLU A 76 6.11 11.98 0.28
C GLU A 76 5.75 10.86 -0.71
N ASN A 77 6.76 10.17 -1.26
CA ASN A 77 6.53 9.03 -2.15
C ASN A 77 5.86 7.87 -1.41
N GLU A 78 6.32 7.53 -0.20
CA GLU A 78 5.68 6.52 0.63
C GLU A 78 4.24 6.95 0.97
N ARG A 79 4.00 8.22 1.32
CA ARG A 79 2.66 8.73 1.62
C ARG A 79 1.73 8.66 0.42
N LYS A 80 2.21 8.93 -0.80
CA LYS A 80 1.45 8.79 -2.04
C LYS A 80 1.11 7.32 -2.30
N LEU A 81 2.09 6.44 -2.23
CA LEU A 81 1.89 5.00 -2.36
C LEU A 81 0.86 4.47 -1.35
N TYR A 82 1.00 4.82 -0.07
CA TYR A 82 0.04 4.43 0.97
C TYR A 82 -1.36 4.99 0.73
N LYS A 83 -1.48 6.20 0.16
CA LYS A 83 -2.78 6.80 -0.14
C LYS A 83 -3.47 6.04 -1.28
N ASP A 84 -2.70 5.66 -2.30
CA ASP A 84 -3.20 4.93 -3.46
C ASP A 84 -3.59 3.50 -3.06
N ASP A 85 -2.72 2.77 -2.34
CA ASP A 85 -3.00 1.44 -1.80
C ASP A 85 -4.25 1.43 -0.89
N ASN A 86 -4.40 2.46 -0.05
CA ASN A 86 -5.56 2.57 0.85
C ASN A 86 -6.84 2.93 0.09
N SER A 87 -6.75 3.66 -1.02
CA SER A 87 -7.91 3.93 -1.88
C SER A 87 -8.38 2.66 -2.59
N GLN A 88 -7.45 1.85 -3.10
CA GLN A 88 -7.74 0.57 -3.72
C GLN A 88 -8.35 -0.40 -2.69
N LEU A 89 -7.72 -0.54 -1.51
CA LEU A 89 -8.23 -1.38 -0.43
C LEU A 89 -9.65 -1.00 0.00
N LYS A 90 -9.97 0.30 0.03
CA LYS A 90 -11.31 0.79 0.35
C LYS A 90 -12.34 0.39 -0.71
N GLU A 91 -11.97 0.45 -1.98
CA GLU A 91 -12.84 0.02 -3.08
C GLU A 91 -13.07 -1.49 -3.06
N ASP A 92 -12.02 -2.28 -2.86
CA ASP A 92 -12.08 -3.73 -2.72
C ASP A 92 -12.97 -4.14 -1.55
N LEU A 93 -12.81 -3.50 -0.39
CA LEU A 93 -13.64 -3.76 0.80
C LEU A 93 -15.12 -3.42 0.55
N LYS A 94 -15.39 -2.33 -0.18
CA LYS A 94 -16.77 -1.95 -0.54
C LYS A 94 -17.41 -2.96 -1.48
N CYS A 95 -16.65 -3.48 -2.44
CA CYS A 95 -17.11 -4.52 -3.36
C CYS A 95 -17.30 -5.85 -2.62
N PHE A 96 -16.38 -6.23 -1.74
CA PHE A 96 -16.49 -7.41 -0.89
C PHE A 96 -17.73 -7.35 0.01
N ALA A 97 -17.95 -6.23 0.70
CA ALA A 97 -19.13 -6.03 1.54
C ALA A 97 -20.44 -6.15 0.76
N ARG A 98 -20.51 -5.60 -0.45
CA ARG A 98 -21.67 -5.76 -1.35
C ARG A 98 -21.88 -7.23 -1.74
N THR A 99 -20.81 -7.96 -2.04
CA THR A 99 -20.86 -9.37 -2.41
C THR A 99 -21.37 -10.22 -1.25
N MET A 100 -20.85 -9.99 -0.04
CA MET A 100 -21.30 -10.69 1.17
C MET A 100 -22.76 -10.36 1.52
N GLN A 101 -23.17 -9.10 1.31
CA GLN A 101 -24.57 -8.70 1.45
C GLN A 101 -25.46 -9.48 0.48
N ARG A 102 -25.09 -9.60 -0.80
CA ARG A 102 -25.81 -10.42 -1.79
C ARG A 102 -25.91 -11.87 -1.32
N PHE A 103 -24.80 -12.48 -0.91
CA PHE A 103 -24.81 -13.85 -0.38
C PHE A 103 -25.79 -14.02 0.80
N THR A 104 -25.79 -13.06 1.73
CA THR A 104 -26.70 -13.08 2.89
C THR A 104 -28.15 -12.89 2.47
N THR A 105 -28.42 -11.99 1.53
CA THR A 105 -29.76 -11.79 0.94
C THR A 105 -30.25 -13.06 0.24
N GLY A 106 -29.38 -13.78 -0.47
CA GLY A 106 -29.72 -15.09 -1.04
C GLY A 106 -30.20 -16.10 0.01
N ASN A 107 -29.53 -16.14 1.17
CA ASN A 107 -29.96 -17.00 2.29
C ASN A 107 -31.31 -16.58 2.88
N ILE A 108 -31.58 -15.27 2.95
CA ILE A 108 -32.89 -14.76 3.39
C ILE A 108 -33.98 -15.18 2.39
N TYR A 109 -33.71 -15.09 1.09
CA TYR A 109 -34.66 -15.54 0.06
C TYR A 109 -34.92 -17.04 0.14
N ILE A 110 -33.90 -17.87 0.39
CA ILE A 110 -34.11 -19.30 0.68
C ILE A 110 -35.04 -19.49 1.88
N ALA A 111 -34.83 -18.75 2.96
CA ALA A 111 -35.66 -18.85 4.17
C ALA A 111 -37.12 -18.42 3.94
N ASN A 112 -37.35 -17.52 2.98
CA ASN A 112 -38.67 -17.05 2.57
C ASN A 112 -39.29 -17.91 1.44
N GLU A 113 -38.65 -19.01 1.03
CA GLU A 113 -39.07 -19.86 -0.10
C GLU A 113 -39.09 -19.14 -1.47
N GLU A 114 -38.38 -18.01 -1.58
CA GLU A 114 -38.20 -17.21 -2.79
C GLU A 114 -36.98 -17.72 -3.60
N TYR A 115 -37.10 -18.95 -4.14
CA TYR A 115 -35.97 -19.66 -4.74
C TYR A 115 -35.41 -19.02 -6.01
N ASN A 116 -36.23 -18.33 -6.81
CA ASN A 116 -35.78 -17.71 -8.05
C ASN A 116 -34.90 -16.47 -7.80
N GLU A 117 -35.32 -15.66 -6.83
CA GLU A 117 -34.64 -14.48 -6.32
C GLU A 117 -33.32 -14.90 -5.65
N ALA A 118 -33.38 -15.95 -4.82
CA ALA A 118 -32.20 -16.55 -4.21
C ALA A 118 -31.17 -16.97 -5.27
N PHE A 119 -31.60 -17.72 -6.28
CA PHE A 119 -30.72 -18.17 -7.36
C PHE A 119 -30.04 -17.01 -8.08
N CYS A 120 -30.80 -15.99 -8.48
CA CYS A 120 -30.27 -14.80 -9.17
C CYS A 120 -29.19 -14.13 -8.31
N VAL A 121 -29.48 -13.90 -7.03
CA VAL A 121 -28.57 -13.20 -6.12
C VAL A 121 -27.32 -14.02 -5.82
N PHE A 122 -27.40 -15.34 -5.70
CA PHE A 122 -26.21 -16.20 -5.56
C PHE A 122 -25.33 -16.19 -6.80
N CYS A 123 -25.92 -16.20 -8.01
CA CYS A 123 -25.15 -16.10 -9.24
C CYS A 123 -24.45 -14.74 -9.35
N LEU A 124 -25.14 -13.65 -9.00
CA LEU A 124 -24.56 -12.30 -8.95
C LEU A 124 -23.44 -12.18 -7.88
N ALA A 125 -23.62 -12.82 -6.73
CA ALA A 125 -22.58 -12.89 -5.69
C ALA A 125 -21.34 -13.65 -6.19
N ALA A 126 -21.52 -14.76 -6.92
CA ALA A 126 -20.41 -15.49 -7.52
C ALA A 126 -19.64 -14.66 -8.56
N ILE A 127 -20.35 -13.90 -9.40
CA ILE A 127 -19.73 -13.02 -10.41
C ILE A 127 -18.90 -11.91 -9.74
N ASP A 128 -19.45 -11.25 -8.72
CA ASP A 128 -18.73 -10.20 -8.00
C ASP A 128 -17.53 -10.76 -7.22
N ALA A 129 -17.69 -11.92 -6.56
CA ALA A 129 -16.61 -12.60 -5.87
C ALA A 129 -15.46 -12.99 -6.84
N ASN A 130 -15.79 -13.39 -8.07
CA ASN A 130 -14.80 -13.73 -9.08
C ASN A 130 -13.98 -12.50 -9.51
N LYS A 131 -14.62 -11.33 -9.63
CA LYS A 131 -13.92 -10.06 -9.91
C LYS A 131 -12.94 -9.68 -8.79
N LEU A 132 -13.24 -10.06 -7.55
CA LEU A 132 -12.38 -9.85 -6.38
C LEU A 132 -11.30 -10.92 -6.21
N GLY A 133 -11.35 -12.02 -6.96
CA GLY A 133 -10.45 -13.15 -6.77
C GLY A 133 -10.78 -14.04 -5.54
N GLU A 134 -11.95 -13.86 -4.93
CA GLU A 134 -12.41 -14.57 -3.72
C GLU A 134 -12.96 -15.97 -4.05
N ARG A 135 -12.06 -16.91 -4.31
CA ARG A 135 -12.39 -18.26 -4.82
C ARG A 135 -13.35 -19.05 -3.92
N GLU A 136 -13.21 -18.91 -2.60
CA GLU A 136 -14.08 -19.62 -1.65
C GLU A 136 -15.52 -19.11 -1.74
N LEU A 137 -15.71 -17.79 -1.77
CA LEU A 137 -17.02 -17.17 -1.89
C LEU A 137 -17.66 -17.46 -3.26
N VAL A 138 -16.88 -17.50 -4.33
CA VAL A 138 -17.33 -17.98 -5.65
C VAL A 138 -17.88 -19.40 -5.54
N SER A 139 -17.08 -20.31 -5.00
CA SER A 139 -17.40 -21.74 -4.90
C SER A 139 -18.66 -21.99 -4.05
N ILE A 140 -18.78 -21.33 -2.90
CA ILE A 140 -19.95 -21.48 -2.01
C ILE A 140 -21.20 -20.86 -2.65
N SER A 141 -21.09 -19.68 -3.27
CA SER A 141 -22.23 -19.04 -3.94
C SER A 141 -22.75 -19.87 -5.10
N LEU A 142 -21.85 -20.43 -5.92
CA LEU A 142 -22.22 -21.34 -7.01
C LEU A 142 -22.84 -22.63 -6.49
N GLN A 143 -22.35 -23.17 -5.36
CA GLN A 143 -22.95 -24.35 -4.76
C GLN A 143 -24.40 -24.09 -4.37
N GLN A 144 -24.69 -22.96 -3.71
CA GLN A 144 -26.06 -22.58 -3.37
C GLN A 144 -26.95 -22.47 -4.62
N ALA A 145 -26.44 -21.87 -5.70
CA ALA A 145 -27.17 -21.78 -6.97
C ALA A 145 -27.47 -23.16 -7.58
N VAL A 146 -26.50 -24.08 -7.57
CA VAL A 146 -26.68 -25.46 -8.06
C VAL A 146 -27.68 -26.23 -7.18
N ASP A 147 -27.61 -26.08 -5.87
CA ASP A 147 -28.54 -26.75 -4.94
C ASP A 147 -29.99 -26.27 -5.17
N ILE A 148 -30.19 -24.99 -5.48
CA ILE A 148 -31.50 -24.45 -5.85
C ILE A 148 -31.97 -25.02 -7.20
N LEU A 149 -31.10 -25.10 -8.20
CA LEU A 149 -31.42 -25.72 -9.50
C LEU A 149 -31.88 -27.17 -9.35
N GLN A 150 -31.28 -27.94 -8.44
CA GLN A 150 -31.65 -29.33 -8.18
C GLN A 150 -32.99 -29.46 -7.42
N LYS A 151 -33.30 -28.52 -6.52
CA LYS A 151 -34.54 -28.53 -5.74
C LYS A 151 -35.76 -28.05 -6.52
N THR A 152 -35.56 -27.11 -7.44
CA THR A 152 -36.65 -26.39 -8.12
C THR A 152 -36.46 -26.43 -9.63
N ASN A 153 -37.25 -27.26 -10.33
CA ASN A 153 -37.34 -27.30 -11.81
C ASN A 153 -37.93 -26.01 -12.44
N CYS A 154 -38.13 -24.95 -11.66
CA CYS A 154 -39.02 -23.83 -11.96
C CYS A 154 -38.32 -22.46 -12.10
N ILE A 155 -37.00 -22.42 -12.25
CA ILE A 155 -36.24 -21.14 -12.43
C ILE A 155 -36.71 -20.38 -13.69
N ASN A 156 -37.33 -21.10 -14.62
CA ASN A 156 -37.80 -20.68 -15.94
C ASN A 156 -38.97 -19.68 -16.01
N LYS A 157 -39.48 -19.13 -14.91
CA LYS A 157 -40.64 -18.19 -14.94
C LYS A 157 -40.47 -16.89 -14.16
N SER A 158 -39.30 -16.62 -13.58
CA SER A 158 -39.11 -15.37 -12.82
C SER A 158 -38.67 -14.23 -13.72
N GLU A 159 -39.44 -13.15 -13.72
CA GLU A 159 -39.12 -11.87 -14.39
C GLU A 159 -37.75 -11.32 -13.96
N ILE A 160 -37.37 -11.56 -12.70
CA ILE A 160 -36.11 -11.10 -12.13
C ILE A 160 -34.92 -11.84 -12.74
N VAL A 161 -35.02 -13.16 -12.90
CA VAL A 161 -33.97 -13.97 -13.54
C VAL A 161 -33.80 -13.57 -15.00
N MET A 162 -34.92 -13.32 -15.69
CA MET A 162 -34.91 -12.87 -17.09
C MET A 162 -34.25 -11.50 -17.25
N LYS A 163 -34.53 -10.56 -16.34
CA LYS A 163 -33.92 -9.22 -16.35
C LYS A 163 -32.39 -9.25 -16.25
N HIS A 164 -31.84 -10.20 -15.50
CA HIS A 164 -30.40 -10.35 -15.30
C HIS A 164 -29.77 -11.42 -16.20
N MET A 165 -30.52 -12.03 -17.11
CA MET A 165 -30.09 -13.20 -17.87
C MET A 165 -28.76 -13.00 -18.63
N ASP A 166 -28.60 -11.87 -19.32
CA ASP A 166 -27.40 -11.57 -20.10
C ASP A 166 -26.18 -11.34 -19.21
N GLU A 167 -26.38 -10.65 -18.08
CA GLU A 167 -25.34 -10.42 -17.07
C GLU A 167 -24.89 -11.75 -16.45
N LEU A 168 -25.84 -12.63 -16.14
CA LEU A 168 -25.56 -13.95 -15.58
C LEU A 168 -24.81 -14.83 -16.57
N LYS A 169 -25.29 -14.94 -17.82
CA LYS A 169 -24.63 -15.75 -18.87
C LYS A 169 -23.20 -15.27 -19.11
N THR A 170 -23.01 -13.98 -19.29
CA THR A 170 -21.68 -13.38 -19.53
C THR A 170 -20.78 -13.57 -18.31
N GLY A 171 -21.30 -13.34 -17.11
CA GLY A 171 -20.56 -13.47 -15.87
C GLY A 171 -20.11 -14.90 -15.59
N MET A 172 -20.97 -15.90 -15.84
CA MET A 172 -20.63 -17.32 -15.63
C MET A 172 -19.50 -17.80 -16.54
N ILE A 173 -19.42 -17.33 -17.80
CA ILE A 173 -18.32 -17.67 -18.73
C ILE A 173 -16.96 -17.24 -18.16
N GLY A 174 -16.93 -16.14 -17.40
CA GLY A 174 -15.71 -15.62 -16.79
C GLY A 174 -15.23 -16.37 -15.54
N ILE A 175 -15.95 -17.39 -15.07
CA ILE A 175 -15.63 -18.12 -13.84
C ILE A 175 -15.01 -19.48 -14.18
N SER A 176 -13.79 -19.72 -13.72
CA SER A 176 -13.11 -21.02 -13.86
C SER A 176 -13.53 -22.01 -12.75
N ASP A 177 -14.83 -22.31 -12.65
CA ASP A 177 -15.41 -23.30 -11.73
C ASP A 177 -16.42 -24.18 -12.49
N GLU A 178 -16.35 -25.50 -12.33
CA GLU A 178 -17.25 -26.45 -13.00
C GLU A 178 -18.73 -26.21 -12.65
N LYS A 179 -19.01 -25.68 -11.45
CA LYS A 179 -20.36 -25.31 -11.03
C LYS A 179 -20.89 -24.12 -11.84
N ALA A 180 -20.02 -23.20 -12.25
CA ALA A 180 -20.41 -22.10 -13.12
C ALA A 180 -20.85 -22.61 -14.50
N ILE A 181 -20.19 -23.66 -15.03
CA ILE A 181 -20.59 -24.33 -16.28
C ILE A 181 -21.97 -24.96 -16.11
N THR A 182 -22.23 -25.61 -14.97
CA THR A 182 -23.54 -26.21 -14.66
C THR A 182 -24.65 -25.15 -14.64
N VAL A 183 -24.40 -24.04 -13.95
CA VAL A 183 -25.33 -22.90 -13.88
C VAL A 183 -25.54 -22.30 -15.27
N TYR A 184 -24.47 -22.09 -16.05
CA TYR A 184 -24.55 -21.56 -17.41
C TYR A 184 -25.38 -22.45 -18.35
N ASN A 185 -25.16 -23.76 -18.32
CA ASN A 185 -25.94 -24.71 -19.12
C ASN A 185 -27.42 -24.71 -18.70
N ALA A 186 -27.71 -24.58 -17.41
CA ALA A 186 -29.08 -24.44 -16.94
C ALA A 186 -29.73 -23.16 -17.48
N LEU A 187 -29.01 -22.02 -17.48
CA LEU A 187 -29.49 -20.74 -18.03
C LEU A 187 -29.72 -20.78 -19.55
N LEU A 188 -28.95 -21.58 -20.29
CA LEU A 188 -29.14 -21.77 -21.74
C LEU A 188 -30.39 -22.59 -22.08
N ASN A 189 -30.75 -23.55 -21.23
CA ASN A 189 -31.90 -24.43 -21.42
C ASN A 189 -33.24 -23.79 -21.02
N LEU A 190 -33.23 -22.52 -20.59
CA LEU A 190 -34.46 -21.78 -20.26
C LEU A 190 -35.14 -21.29 -21.55
N PRO A 191 -36.47 -21.47 -21.70
CA PRO A 191 -37.18 -20.99 -22.87
C PRO A 191 -37.08 -19.46 -22.97
N SER A 192 -36.72 -18.95 -24.14
CA SER A 192 -36.84 -17.52 -24.44
C SER A 192 -38.31 -17.15 -24.44
N TYR A 193 -38.70 -16.15 -23.64
CA TYR A 193 -40.03 -15.55 -23.75
C TYR A 193 -40.09 -14.79 -25.08
N GLU A 194 -40.91 -15.27 -26.02
CA GLU A 194 -41.54 -14.42 -27.05
C GLU A 194 -42.65 -13.58 -26.41
#